data_AF-A0ABD3XKI8-F1
#
_entry.id   AF-A0ABD3XKI8-F1
#
_cell.length_a   1.000
_cell.length_b   1.000
_cell.length_c   1.000
_cell.angle_alpha   90.00
_cell.angle_beta   90.00
_cell.angle_gamma   90.00
#
_symmetry.space_group_name_H-M   'P 1'
#
loop_
_entity.id
_entity.type
_entity.pdbx_description
1 polymer ?
#
loop_
_entity_poly.entity_id
_entity_poly.type
_entity_poly.pdbx_seq_one_letter_code
_entity_poly.pdbx_strand_id
1 'polypeptide(L)'
;MAATVLKTLAKLTIGVGAVYVTVDQGVWDGIRQGDSALNKVKQSVLPATSEYWQKVPSVSDLQRTVLSKWNSGVTTAFTYMAHTPETTGKYCKEATDYVKKSLKS
;
A
#
# COMPACT_ATOMS: atom_id res chain seq x y z
N MET A 1 -12.98 4.61 -16.73
CA MET A 1 -11.95 5.56 -16.23
C MET A 1 -12.30 6.05 -14.82
N ALA A 2 -13.38 6.80 -14.62
CA ALA A 2 -13.77 7.36 -13.31
C ALA A 2 -14.02 6.31 -12.20
N ALA A 3 -14.74 5.22 -12.51
CA ALA A 3 -15.02 4.16 -11.54
C ALA A 3 -13.75 3.44 -11.04
N THR A 4 -12.76 3.26 -11.91
CA THR A 4 -11.47 2.62 -11.56
C THR A 4 -10.66 3.54 -10.63
N VAL A 5 -10.64 4.85 -10.91
CA VAL A 5 -9.96 5.85 -10.07
C VAL A 5 -10.60 5.93 -8.69
N LEU A 6 -11.94 6.00 -8.61
CA LEU A 6 -12.67 6.00 -7.35
C LEU A 6 -12.41 4.74 -6.51
N LYS A 7 -12.39 3.57 -7.16
CA LYS A 7 -12.08 2.30 -6.49
C LYS A 7 -10.66 2.27 -5.92
N THR A 8 -9.69 2.81 -6.66
CA THR A 8 -8.30 2.90 -6.19
C THR A 8 -8.17 3.88 -5.04
N LEU A 9 -8.80 5.05 -5.13
CA LEU A 9 -8.82 6.04 -4.04
C LEU A 9 -9.45 5.47 -2.77
N ALA A 10 -10.60 4.80 -2.88
CA ALA A 10 -11.24 4.17 -1.73
C ALA A 10 -10.33 3.14 -1.04
N LYS A 11 -9.63 2.30 -1.83
CA LYS A 11 -8.66 1.34 -1.29
C LYS A 11 -7.49 2.01 -0.59
N LEU A 12 -6.97 3.11 -1.16
CA LEU A 12 -5.90 3.88 -0.54
C LEU A 12 -6.36 4.51 0.77
N THR A 13 -7.54 5.12 0.82
CA THR A 13 -8.10 5.72 2.04
C THR A 13 -8.28 4.68 3.15
N ILE A 14 -8.84 3.51 2.82
CA ILE A 14 -9.00 2.40 3.78
C ILE A 14 -7.62 1.93 4.27
N GLY A 15 -6.66 1.75 3.37
CA GLY A 15 -5.31 1.32 3.72
C GLY A 15 -4.59 2.32 4.64
N VAL A 16 -4.63 3.61 4.31
CA VAL A 16 -4.02 4.68 5.11
C VAL A 16 -4.71 4.79 6.48
N GLY A 17 -6.03 4.69 6.53
CA GLY A 17 -6.79 4.70 7.79
C GLY A 17 -6.41 3.52 8.69
N ALA A 18 -6.28 2.32 8.13
CA ALA A 18 -5.83 1.15 8.89
C ALA A 18 -4.41 1.34 9.44
N VAL A 19 -3.48 1.86 8.62
CA VAL A 19 -2.12 2.16 9.08
C VAL A 19 -2.14 3.18 10.21
N TYR A 20 -2.89 4.29 10.08
CA TYR A 20 -3.01 5.30 11.12
C TYR A 20 -3.48 4.71 12.46
N VAL A 21 -4.54 3.90 12.44
CA VAL A 21 -5.05 3.23 13.65
C VAL A 21 -4.00 2.31 14.26
N THR A 22 -3.25 1.55 13.46
CA THR A 22 -2.20 0.65 13.99
C THR A 22 -1.02 1.41 14.59
N VAL A 23 -0.71 2.61 14.09
CA VAL A 23 0.31 3.49 14.67
C VAL A 23 -0.18 4.07 16.01
N ASP A 24 -1.41 4.58 16.05
CA ASP A 24 -2.04 5.14 17.25
C ASP A 24 -2.17 4.10 18.38
N GLN A 25 -2.50 2.85 18.03
CA GLN A 25 -2.56 1.74 18.99
C GLN A 25 -1.18 1.21 19.43
N GLY A 26 -0.09 1.74 18.88
CA GLY A 26 1.27 1.30 19.22
C GLY A 26 1.60 -0.12 18.75
N VAL A 27 0.94 -0.62 17.70
CA VAL A 27 1.21 -1.96 17.14
C VAL A 27 2.64 -2.06 16.60
N TRP A 28 3.16 -0.95 16.10
CA TRP A 28 4.52 -0.81 15.55
C TRP A 28 5.54 -0.30 16.57
N ASP A 29 5.10 0.01 17.79
CA ASP A 29 5.96 0.47 18.87
C ASP A 29 6.64 -0.73 19.56
N GLY A 30 7.36 -0.49 20.65
CA GLY A 30 8.06 -1.53 21.40
C GLY A 30 7.18 -2.73 21.77
N ILE A 31 7.83 -3.86 22.05
CA ILE A 31 7.21 -5.16 22.36
C ILE A 31 6.05 -5.04 23.37
N ARG A 32 6.18 -4.13 24.34
CA ARG A 32 5.19 -3.93 25.41
C ARG A 32 3.90 -3.26 24.93
N GLN A 33 3.98 -2.24 24.08
CA GLN A 33 2.81 -1.58 23.49
C GLN A 33 2.12 -2.51 22.48
N GLY A 34 2.89 -3.19 21.63
CA GLY A 34 2.36 -4.14 20.65
C GLY A 34 1.62 -5.31 21.30
N ASP A 35 2.17 -5.88 22.38
CA ASP A 35 1.50 -6.99 23.09
C ASP A 35 0.24 -6.52 23.83
N SER A 36 0.22 -5.29 24.36
CA SER A 36 -0.99 -4.69 24.93
C SER A 36 -2.08 -4.49 23.88
N ALA A 37 -1.73 -3.97 22.69
CA ALA A 37 -2.65 -3.82 21.57
C ALA A 37 -3.21 -5.17 21.11
N LEU A 38 -2.35 -6.19 21.01
CA LEU A 38 -2.75 -7.55 20.69
C LEU A 38 -3.72 -8.13 21.74
N ASN A 39 -3.45 -7.91 23.03
CA ASN A 39 -4.32 -8.37 24.11
C ASN A 39 -5.69 -7.67 24.11
N LYS A 40 -5.75 -6.38 23.78
CA LYS A 40 -7.03 -5.66 23.57
C LYS A 40 -7.82 -6.26 22.40
N VAL A 41 -7.16 -6.53 21.27
CA VAL A 41 -7.81 -7.17 20.11
C VAL A 41 -8.30 -8.57 20.46
N LYS A 42 -7.50 -9.37 21.18
CA LYS A 42 -7.91 -10.69 21.67
C LYS A 42 -9.18 -10.62 22.52
N GLN A 43 -9.26 -9.67 23.44
CA GLN A 43 -10.39 -9.52 24.36
C GLN A 43 -11.65 -8.97 23.69
N SER A 44 -11.50 -8.01 22.77
CA SER A 44 -12.65 -7.30 22.17
C SER A 44 -13.17 -7.92 20.88
N VAL A 45 -12.31 -8.57 20.08
CA VAL A 45 -12.65 -9.04 18.73
C VAL A 45 -12.68 -10.57 18.65
N LEU A 46 -11.84 -11.26 19.42
CA LEU A 46 -11.65 -12.71 19.32
C LEU A 46 -11.94 -13.48 20.63
N PRO A 47 -13.06 -13.27 21.36
CA PRO A 47 -13.27 -13.97 22.63
C PRO A 47 -13.38 -15.50 22.53
N ALA A 48 -13.51 -16.11 21.34
CA ALA A 48 -13.85 -17.53 21.22
C ALA A 48 -13.33 -18.29 19.98
N THR A 49 -12.33 -17.80 19.23
CA THR A 49 -11.87 -18.50 18.02
C THR A 49 -10.39 -18.86 18.05
N SER A 50 -10.10 -20.06 18.56
CA SER A 50 -8.80 -20.74 18.39
C SER A 50 -8.45 -20.98 16.91
N GLU A 51 -9.46 -20.93 16.03
CA GLU A 51 -9.32 -21.21 14.60
C GLU A 51 -8.47 -20.19 13.83
N TYR A 52 -8.44 -18.92 14.26
CA TYR A 52 -7.65 -17.89 13.58
C TYR A 52 -6.16 -17.96 13.91
N TRP A 53 -5.79 -18.46 15.09
CA TRP A 53 -4.39 -18.64 15.49
C TRP A 53 -3.66 -19.64 14.59
N GLN A 54 -4.36 -20.65 14.11
CA GLN A 54 -3.81 -21.64 13.16
C GLN A 54 -3.55 -21.05 11.76
N LYS A 55 -4.17 -19.90 11.45
CA LYS A 55 -4.01 -19.19 10.17
C LYS A 55 -2.96 -18.08 10.25
N VAL A 56 -2.40 -17.80 11.42
CA VAL A 56 -1.32 -16.82 11.58
C VAL A 56 -0.06 -17.41 10.91
N PRO A 57 0.54 -16.71 9.93
CA PRO A 57 1.74 -17.19 9.28
C PRO A 57 2.88 -17.32 10.28
N SER A 58 3.73 -18.32 10.07
CA SER A 58 4.95 -18.48 10.86
C SER A 58 5.85 -17.25 10.70
N VAL A 59 6.71 -17.00 11.69
CA VAL A 59 7.64 -15.86 11.66
C VAL A 59 8.55 -15.92 10.42
N SER A 60 9.01 -17.11 10.04
CA SER A 60 9.82 -17.32 8.84
C SER A 60 9.05 -17.05 7.55
N ASP A 61 7.77 -17.44 7.48
CA ASP A 61 6.91 -17.12 6.33
C ASP A 61 6.64 -15.62 6.19
N LEU A 62 6.44 -14.94 7.33
CA LEU A 62 6.31 -13.48 7.38
C LEU A 62 7.59 -12.81 6.88
N GLN A 63 8.76 -13.20 7.39
CA GLN A 63 10.05 -12.65 6.97
C GLN A 63 10.28 -12.83 5.46
N ARG A 64 10.06 -14.04 4.93
CA ARG A 64 10.21 -14.34 3.50
C ARG A 64 9.25 -13.49 2.65
N THR A 65 7.99 -13.39 3.08
CA THR A 65 6.96 -12.63 2.35
C THR A 65 7.28 -11.14 2.35
N VAL A 66 7.64 -10.58 3.50
CA VAL A 66 8.01 -9.16 3.63
C VAL A 66 9.21 -8.83 2.76
N LEU A 67 10.28 -9.64 2.81
CA LEU A 67 11.46 -9.44 1.98
C LEU A 67 11.15 -9.51 0.48
N SER A 68 10.39 -10.53 0.06
CA SER A 68 10.00 -10.70 -1.34
C SER A 68 9.16 -9.53 -1.85
N LYS A 69 8.18 -9.08 -1.06
CA LYS A 69 7.30 -7.95 -1.43
C LYS A 69 8.05 -6.63 -1.46
N TRP A 70 8.95 -6.40 -0.50
CA TRP A 70 9.80 -5.22 -0.47
C TRP A 70 10.68 -5.15 -1.73
N ASN A 71 11.41 -6.24 -2.03
CA ASN A 71 12.28 -6.29 -3.21
C ASN A 71 11.49 -6.09 -4.51
N SER A 72 10.32 -6.73 -4.63
CA SER A 72 9.44 -6.52 -5.79
C SER A 72 9.00 -5.06 -5.88
N GLY A 73 8.63 -4.43 -4.77
CA GLY A 73 8.21 -3.04 -4.73
C GLY A 73 9.34 -2.08 -5.14
N VAL A 74 10.54 -2.28 -4.60
CA VAL A 74 11.74 -1.51 -4.96
C VAL A 74 12.02 -1.65 -6.45
N THR A 75 12.06 -2.87 -6.98
CA THR A 75 12.27 -3.12 -8.42
C THR A 75 11.20 -2.42 -9.25
N THR A 76 9.91 -2.57 -8.92
CA THR A 76 8.83 -1.90 -9.65
C THR A 76 8.96 -0.38 -9.63
N ALA A 77 9.31 0.22 -8.49
CA ALA A 77 9.48 1.67 -8.37
C ALA A 77 10.63 2.18 -9.25
N PHE A 78 11.79 1.53 -9.20
CA PHE A 78 12.94 1.90 -10.03
C PHE A 78 12.72 1.62 -11.51
N THR A 79 12.05 0.51 -11.86
CA THR A 79 11.63 0.25 -13.24
C THR A 79 10.70 1.36 -13.73
N TYR A 80 9.69 1.75 -12.95
CA TYR A 80 8.78 2.82 -13.35
C TYR A 80 9.52 4.16 -13.53
N MET A 81 10.38 4.53 -12.57
CA MET A 81 11.21 5.74 -12.68
C MET A 81 12.12 5.72 -13.91
N ALA A 82 12.74 4.58 -14.23
CA ALA A 82 13.60 4.45 -15.41
C ALA A 82 12.84 4.66 -16.74
N HIS A 83 11.57 4.26 -16.80
CA HIS A 83 10.73 4.44 -18.00
C HIS A 83 9.98 5.79 -18.02
N THR A 84 10.08 6.59 -16.95
CA THR A 84 9.39 7.87 -16.84
C THR A 84 9.89 8.92 -17.84
N PRO A 85 11.22 9.11 -18.09
CA PRO A 85 11.69 10.12 -19.04
C PRO A 85 11.19 9.93 -20.47
N GLU A 86 11.17 8.67 -20.96
CA GLU A 86 10.68 8.34 -22.30
C GLU A 86 9.17 8.58 -22.43
N THR A 87 8.42 8.20 -21.38
CA THR A 87 6.96 8.32 -21.35
C THR A 87 6.52 9.77 -21.20
N THR A 88 7.12 10.51 -20.26
CA THR A 88 6.84 11.93 -20.01
C THR A 88 7.24 12.80 -21.20
N GLY A 89 8.39 12.54 -21.84
CA GLY A 89 8.80 13.27 -23.04
C GLY A 89 7.82 13.10 -24.20
N LYS A 90 7.26 11.90 -24.37
CA LYS A 90 6.26 11.61 -25.40
C LYS A 90 4.92 12.32 -25.12
N TYR A 91 4.41 12.23 -23.90
CA TYR A 91 3.17 12.93 -23.50
C TYR A 91 3.33 14.45 -23.53
N CYS A 92 4.48 15.01 -23.14
CA CYS A 92 4.74 16.45 -23.26
C CYS A 92 4.78 16.91 -24.72
N LYS A 93 5.37 16.12 -25.64
CA LYS A 93 5.34 16.42 -27.07
C LYS A 93 3.93 16.39 -27.62
N GLU A 94 3.16 15.33 -27.34
CA GLU A 94 1.77 15.21 -27.78
C GLU A 94 0.88 16.34 -27.24
N ALA A 95 1.05 16.73 -25.97
CA ALA A 95 0.35 17.86 -25.37
C ALA A 95 0.74 19.20 -26.04
N THR A 96 2.02 19.41 -26.33
CA THR A 96 2.50 20.62 -26.99
C THR A 96 1.99 20.71 -28.43
N ASP A 97 1.98 19.60 -29.16
CA ASP A 97 1.49 19.52 -30.54
C ASP A 97 -0.03 19.69 -30.60
N TYR A 98 -0.78 19.15 -29.63
CA TYR A 98 -2.21 19.38 -29.49
C TYR A 98 -2.52 20.87 -29.27
N VAL A 99 -1.83 21.54 -28.33
CA VAL A 99 -2.01 22.97 -28.05
C VAL A 99 -1.64 23.83 -29.26
N LYS A 100 -0.53 23.53 -29.94
CA LYS A 100 -0.13 24.22 -31.18
C LYS A 100 -1.17 24.06 -32.29
N LYS A 101 -1.78 22.89 -32.41
CA LYS A 101 -2.83 22.63 -33.40
C LYS A 101 -4.12 23.38 -33.05
N SER A 102 -4.49 23.45 -31.78
CA SER A 102 -5.65 24.22 -31.30
C SER A 102 -5.48 25.73 -31.42
N LEU A 103 -4.25 26.25 -31.36
CA LEU A 103 -3.95 27.68 -31.56
C LEU A 103 -3.81 28.10 -33.03
N LYS A 104 -3.66 27.14 -33.95
CA LYS A 104 -3.59 27.37 -35.40
C LYS A 104 -4.93 27.20 -36.12
N SER A 105 -5.99 26.84 -35.41
CA SER A 105 -7.39 26.85 -35.87
C SER A 105 -8.09 28.12 -35.40
#